data_AF-A0A1J5LEI2-F1
#
_entry.id   AF-A0A1J5LEI2-F1
#
_cell.length_a   1.000
_cell.length_b   1.000
_cell.length_c   1.000
_cell.angle_alpha   90.00
_cell.angle_beta   90.00
_cell.angle_gamma   90.00
#
_symmetry.space_group_name_H-M   'P 1'
#
loop_
_entity.id
_entity.type
_entity.pdbx_description
1 polymer ?
#
loop_
_entity_poly.entity_id
_entity_poly.type
_entity_poly.pdbx_seq_one_letter_code
_entity_poly.pdbx_strand_id
1 'polypeptide(L)'
;MPGLSFTLPHWLYWVGLIVFPIVAMVLSRRPQPKERRYTLALAYMIAVTGGIIGLHRFYLKNLLGIVYLPIFLFVLYANGQTHDARTVLSNHANEIRVAERVLEREVGRVEDARAGLSDLEARVAAAEAGSFAQKSAEKRLQRALDTIEKGEARLIEARQTMVDVTPLRDTAAATRAFWQNAAAYAFYAILILLAVDLVLLPGLVARANAALPPHEELSEAEQALLAAEAADRPKEDHEYAENWIDRLSLFCGEFVAYWAVIAVFVYYYEVIARYVFGSPTNWAHEAMYLMFGMQYLISGSYAMMTESHVRVDIFYAPLSRPKKAWVDLLTSIFFFIFAGTLLATSWIFAMDAIAVPSGNSILSAWARDEIGFGQMIAGLNAGQWTDPNVRWGEISFNEWEVPLWPMKWVMVIGGVLLVLQGVSKLSKDIREIARGN
;
A
#
# COMPACT_ATOMS: atom_id res chain seq x y z
N MET A 1 -13.13 -11.94 -13.68
CA MET A 1 -12.91 -10.61 -14.29
C MET A 1 -11.46 -10.55 -14.74
N PRO A 2 -11.11 -9.83 -15.83
CA PRO A 2 -9.71 -9.58 -16.13
C PRO A 2 -9.06 -8.91 -14.92
N GLY A 3 -7.95 -9.46 -14.43
CA GLY A 3 -7.18 -8.85 -13.34
C GLY A 3 -6.56 -7.55 -13.84
N LEU A 4 -6.67 -6.49 -13.04
CA LEU A 4 -5.94 -5.25 -13.29
C LEU A 4 -4.50 -5.45 -12.78
N SER A 5 -3.65 -6.10 -13.57
CA SER A 5 -2.22 -6.20 -13.28
C SER A 5 -1.56 -4.85 -13.59
N PHE A 6 -1.67 -3.91 -12.65
CA PHE A 6 -0.98 -2.63 -12.71
C PHE A 6 -0.01 -2.50 -11.55
N THR A 7 1.28 -2.52 -11.88
CA THR A 7 2.36 -2.17 -10.96
C THR A 7 2.73 -0.71 -11.20
N LEU A 8 2.67 0.11 -10.14
CA LEU A 8 3.05 1.52 -10.24
C LEU A 8 4.56 1.64 -10.55
N PRO A 9 4.95 2.26 -11.67
CA PRO A 9 6.35 2.51 -11.95
C PRO A 9 6.98 3.38 -10.85
N HIS A 10 8.20 3.03 -10.41
CA HIS A 10 8.86 3.77 -9.31
C HIS A 10 9.02 5.25 -9.60
N TRP A 11 9.38 5.62 -10.83
CA TRP A 11 9.51 7.04 -11.21
C TRP A 11 8.18 7.79 -11.07
N LEU A 12 7.04 7.14 -11.38
CA LEU A 12 5.72 7.76 -11.30
C LEU A 12 5.32 8.00 -9.84
N TYR A 13 5.70 7.10 -8.93
CA TYR A 13 5.55 7.31 -7.49
C TYR A 13 6.31 8.56 -7.03
N TRP A 14 7.62 8.63 -7.32
CA TRP A 14 8.45 9.76 -6.87
C TRP A 14 8.03 11.09 -7.50
N VAL A 15 7.74 11.10 -8.81
CA VAL A 15 7.22 12.29 -9.50
C VAL A 15 5.87 12.70 -8.93
N GLY A 16 4.98 11.74 -8.66
CA GLY A 16 3.69 11.98 -8.04
C GLY A 16 3.82 12.69 -6.68
N LEU A 17 4.73 12.22 -5.83
CA LEU A 17 5.00 12.84 -4.52
C LEU A 17 5.54 14.27 -4.60
N ILE A 18 6.10 14.69 -5.73
CA ILE A 18 6.63 16.06 -5.90
C ILE A 18 5.61 16.95 -6.62
N VAL A 19 5.12 16.50 -7.77
CA VAL A 19 4.27 17.30 -8.66
C VAL A 19 2.89 17.51 -8.06
N PHE A 20 2.29 16.47 -7.47
CA PHE A 20 0.92 16.57 -6.95
C PHE A 20 0.81 17.62 -5.84
N PRO A 21 1.64 17.64 -4.79
CA PRO A 21 1.57 18.69 -3.78
C PRO A 21 1.79 20.10 -4.32
N ILE A 22 2.73 20.30 -5.24
CA ILE A 22 2.97 21.63 -5.84
C ILE A 22 1.73 22.11 -6.57
N VAL A 23 1.12 21.26 -7.39
CA VAL A 23 -0.13 21.58 -8.09
C VAL A 23 -1.24 21.86 -7.07
N ALA A 24 -1.37 21.02 -6.04
CA ALA A 24 -2.39 21.18 -5.01
C ALA A 24 -2.23 22.50 -4.22
N MET A 25 -1.01 22.89 -3.85
CA MET A 25 -0.70 24.18 -3.23
C MET A 25 -1.05 25.36 -4.13
N VAL A 26 -0.73 25.28 -5.43
CA VAL A 26 -1.08 26.34 -6.40
C VAL A 26 -2.60 26.45 -6.55
N LEU A 27 -3.31 25.33 -6.52
CA LEU A 27 -4.77 25.29 -6.60
C LEU A 27 -5.44 25.79 -5.32
N SER A 28 -4.92 25.45 -4.14
CA SER A 28 -5.50 25.83 -2.85
C SER A 28 -5.42 27.32 -2.57
N ARG A 29 -4.38 27.99 -3.10
CA ARG A 29 -4.17 29.43 -2.98
C ARG A 29 -5.04 30.25 -3.94
N ARG A 30 -5.85 29.62 -4.79
CA ARG A 30 -6.78 30.34 -5.68
C ARG A 30 -7.95 30.90 -4.85
N PRO A 31 -8.36 32.16 -5.10
CA PRO A 31 -9.49 32.75 -4.40
C PRO A 31 -10.75 31.89 -4.64
N GLN A 32 -11.40 31.48 -3.57
CA GLN A 32 -12.63 30.70 -3.68
C GLN A 32 -13.75 31.58 -4.24
N PRO A 33 -14.58 31.04 -5.15
CA PRO A 33 -15.73 31.78 -5.64
C PRO A 33 -16.69 32.08 -4.48
N LYS A 34 -17.20 33.32 -4.42
CA LYS A 34 -18.14 33.76 -3.37
C LYS A 34 -19.48 33.02 -3.40
N GLU A 35 -19.85 32.45 -4.55
CA GLU A 35 -21.06 31.66 -4.72
C GLU A 35 -20.70 30.17 -4.80
N ARG A 36 -21.31 29.36 -3.93
CA ARG A 36 -21.25 27.90 -4.02
C ARG A 36 -21.96 27.47 -5.30
N ARG A 37 -21.26 26.85 -6.25
CA ARG A 37 -21.84 26.27 -7.46
C ARG A 37 -21.29 24.87 -7.69
N TYR A 38 -22.14 23.98 -8.17
CA TYR A 38 -21.72 22.67 -8.65
C TYR A 38 -20.99 22.82 -9.98
N THR A 39 -19.80 22.24 -10.10
CA THR A 39 -19.00 22.32 -11.33
C THR A 39 -19.02 20.99 -12.07
N LEU A 40 -19.09 21.07 -13.39
CA LEU A 40 -19.11 19.89 -14.25
C LEU A 40 -17.81 19.08 -14.14
N ALA A 41 -16.67 19.77 -14.06
CA ALA A 41 -15.36 19.14 -13.88
C ALA A 41 -15.30 18.29 -12.60
N LEU A 42 -15.77 18.85 -11.47
CA LEU A 42 -15.82 18.11 -10.21
C LEU A 42 -16.82 16.95 -10.26
N ALA A 43 -17.97 17.15 -10.91
CA ALA A 43 -18.96 16.09 -11.07
C ALA A 43 -18.43 14.89 -11.88
N TYR A 44 -17.71 15.14 -12.98
CA TYR A 44 -17.03 14.09 -13.74
C TYR A 44 -15.90 13.44 -12.96
N MET A 45 -15.09 14.23 -12.25
CA MET A 45 -14.03 13.69 -11.40
C MET A 45 -14.61 12.71 -10.37
N ILE A 46 -15.66 13.12 -9.65
CA ILE A 46 -16.34 12.27 -8.66
C ILE A 46 -17.00 11.05 -9.32
N ALA A 47 -17.53 11.18 -10.54
CA ALA A 47 -18.09 10.03 -11.27
C ALA A 47 -17.00 9.01 -11.63
N VAL A 48 -15.82 9.47 -12.05
CA VAL A 48 -14.69 8.59 -12.34
C VAL A 48 -14.13 7.95 -11.07
N THR A 49 -13.95 8.74 -10.00
CA THR A 49 -13.31 8.27 -8.76
C THR A 49 -14.26 7.62 -7.78
N GLY A 50 -15.58 7.79 -7.91
CA GLY A 50 -16.54 7.39 -6.88
C GLY A 50 -17.89 6.94 -7.46
N GLY A 51 -18.00 6.85 -8.78
CA GLY A 51 -19.27 6.56 -9.43
C GLY A 51 -19.74 5.13 -9.24
N ILE A 52 -18.85 4.18 -8.96
CA ILE A 52 -19.19 2.77 -8.68
C ILE A 52 -20.10 2.65 -7.44
N ILE A 53 -19.98 3.59 -6.49
CA ILE A 53 -20.83 3.67 -5.29
C ILE A 53 -21.86 4.81 -5.36
N GLY A 54 -21.98 5.48 -6.51
CA GLY A 54 -22.96 6.55 -6.73
C GLY A 54 -22.60 7.93 -6.16
N LEU A 55 -21.33 8.21 -5.82
CA LEU A 55 -20.95 9.49 -5.19
C LEU A 55 -21.29 10.73 -6.03
N HIS A 56 -21.24 10.64 -7.36
CA HIS A 56 -21.57 11.75 -8.26
C HIS A 56 -23.03 12.19 -8.15
N ARG A 57 -23.93 11.27 -7.80
CA ARG A 57 -25.34 11.59 -7.53
C ARG A 57 -25.49 12.28 -6.17
N PHE A 58 -24.80 11.79 -5.13
CA PHE A 58 -24.82 12.42 -3.80
C PHE A 58 -24.20 13.81 -3.80
N TYR A 59 -23.13 14.02 -4.57
CA TYR A 59 -22.55 15.35 -4.80
C TYR A 59 -23.60 16.37 -5.27
N LEU A 60 -24.51 15.93 -6.16
CA LEU A 60 -25.61 16.74 -6.69
C LEU A 60 -26.89 16.68 -5.83
N LYS A 61 -26.80 16.20 -4.57
CA LYS A 61 -27.92 16.00 -3.64
C LYS A 61 -29.05 15.12 -4.21
N ASN A 62 -28.72 14.18 -5.09
CA ASN A 62 -29.67 13.26 -5.71
C ASN A 62 -29.60 11.87 -5.05
N LEU A 63 -30.71 11.44 -4.43
CA LEU A 63 -30.81 10.17 -3.70
C LEU A 63 -30.80 8.93 -4.61
N LEU A 64 -30.91 9.06 -5.94
CA LEU A 64 -30.76 7.92 -6.86
C LEU A 64 -29.37 7.27 -6.78
N GLY A 65 -28.38 7.95 -6.19
CA GLY A 65 -27.10 7.34 -5.82
C GLY A 65 -27.24 6.09 -4.94
N ILE A 66 -28.30 5.99 -4.13
CA ILE A 66 -28.56 4.83 -3.26
C ILE A 66 -28.71 3.53 -4.06
N VAL A 67 -29.13 3.57 -5.32
CA VAL A 67 -29.28 2.38 -6.17
C VAL A 67 -27.95 1.66 -6.41
N TYR A 68 -26.83 2.40 -6.40
CA TYR A 68 -25.50 1.82 -6.59
C TYR A 68 -25.06 0.96 -5.39
N LEU A 69 -25.43 1.35 -4.17
CA LEU A 69 -24.97 0.73 -2.93
C LEU A 69 -25.32 -0.78 -2.82
N PRO A 70 -26.58 -1.23 -2.99
CA PRO A 70 -26.90 -2.65 -2.89
C PRO A 70 -26.23 -3.49 -3.98
N ILE A 71 -26.10 -2.95 -5.20
CA ILE A 71 -25.42 -3.65 -6.31
C ILE A 71 -23.92 -3.77 -6.00
N PHE A 72 -23.31 -2.70 -5.50
CA PHE A 72 -21.92 -2.69 -5.08
C PHE A 72 -21.64 -3.66 -3.92
N LEU A 73 -22.47 -3.64 -2.88
CA LEU A 73 -22.37 -4.57 -1.75
C LEU A 73 -22.54 -6.02 -2.21
N PHE A 74 -23.42 -6.29 -3.17
CA PHE A 74 -23.55 -7.61 -3.77
C PHE A 74 -22.29 -8.03 -4.53
N VAL A 75 -21.64 -7.13 -5.28
CA VAL A 75 -20.34 -7.41 -5.92
C VAL A 75 -19.29 -7.80 -4.89
N LEU A 76 -19.18 -7.06 -3.78
CA LEU A 76 -18.25 -7.37 -2.70
C LEU A 76 -18.54 -8.75 -2.08
N TYR A 77 -19.81 -9.02 -1.79
CA TYR A 77 -20.24 -10.30 -1.23
C TYR A 77 -19.93 -11.46 -2.19
N ALA A 78 -20.30 -11.35 -3.46
CA ALA A 78 -20.07 -12.36 -4.48
C ALA A 78 -18.57 -12.63 -4.73
N ASN A 79 -17.73 -11.59 -4.66
CA ASN A 79 -16.28 -11.75 -4.72
C ASN A 79 -15.71 -12.48 -3.49
N GLY A 80 -16.24 -12.19 -2.29
CA GLY A 80 -15.94 -12.95 -1.07
C GLY A 80 -16.26 -14.44 -1.24
N GLN A 81 -17.46 -14.76 -1.73
CA GLN A 81 -17.86 -16.15 -2.01
C GLN A 81 -16.99 -16.82 -3.09
N THR A 82 -16.56 -16.06 -4.10
CA THR A 82 -15.65 -16.56 -5.15
C THR A 82 -14.28 -16.92 -4.55
N HIS A 83 -13.78 -16.13 -3.60
CA HIS A 83 -12.52 -16.40 -2.91
C HIS A 83 -12.61 -17.67 -2.05
N ASP A 84 -13.69 -17.83 -1.28
CA ASP A 84 -13.88 -19.01 -0.44
C ASP A 84 -14.00 -20.28 -1.29
N ALA A 85 -14.80 -20.24 -2.36
CA ALA A 85 -14.94 -21.33 -3.31
C ALA A 85 -13.61 -21.67 -4.03
N ARG A 86 -12.76 -20.67 -4.31
CA ARG A 86 -11.41 -20.89 -4.88
C ARG A 86 -10.51 -21.66 -3.91
N THR A 87 -10.57 -21.35 -2.62
CA THR A 87 -9.78 -22.04 -1.60
C THR A 87 -10.17 -23.52 -1.51
N VAL A 88 -11.48 -23.80 -1.44
CA VAL A 88 -12.01 -25.17 -1.43
C VAL A 88 -11.62 -25.93 -2.70
N LEU A 89 -11.82 -25.31 -3.87
CA LEU A 89 -11.42 -25.88 -5.15
C LEU A 89 -9.93 -26.22 -5.20
N SER A 90 -9.07 -25.31 -4.70
CA SER A 90 -7.62 -25.50 -4.68
C SER A 90 -7.20 -26.68 -3.79
N ASN A 91 -7.87 -26.86 -2.65
CA ASN A 91 -7.59 -27.97 -1.73
C ASN A 91 -7.93 -29.32 -2.36
N HIS A 92 -9.15 -29.47 -2.90
CA HIS A 92 -9.56 -30.71 -3.58
C HIS A 92 -8.74 -30.99 -4.85
N ALA A 93 -8.40 -29.95 -5.62
CA ALA A 93 -7.51 -30.10 -6.78
C ALA A 93 -6.10 -30.55 -6.37
N ASN A 94 -5.61 -30.14 -5.21
CA ASN A 94 -4.33 -30.60 -4.69
C ASN A 94 -4.37 -32.06 -4.21
N GLU A 95 -5.44 -32.48 -3.53
CA GLU A 95 -5.67 -33.89 -3.14
C GLU A 95 -5.68 -34.81 -4.35
N ILE A 96 -6.44 -34.45 -5.39
CA ILE A 96 -6.47 -35.16 -6.67
C ILE A 96 -5.07 -35.24 -7.29
N ARG A 97 -4.33 -34.12 -7.34
CA ARG A 97 -2.97 -34.09 -7.89
C ARG A 97 -1.98 -34.96 -7.10
N VAL A 98 -2.17 -35.11 -5.79
CA VAL A 98 -1.37 -36.03 -4.97
C VAL A 98 -1.72 -37.47 -5.32
N ALA A 99 -3.01 -37.80 -5.40
CA ALA A 99 -3.47 -39.13 -5.77
C ALA A 99 -3.01 -39.54 -7.19
N GLU A 100 -3.14 -38.65 -8.18
CA GLU A 100 -2.64 -38.85 -9.55
C GLU A 100 -1.15 -39.20 -9.57
N ARG A 101 -0.31 -38.44 -8.85
CA ARG A 101 1.13 -38.71 -8.76
C ARG A 101 1.44 -40.06 -8.10
N VAL A 102 0.60 -40.51 -7.16
CA VAL A 102 0.73 -41.86 -6.57
C VAL A 102 0.39 -42.93 -7.59
N LEU A 103 -0.69 -42.75 -8.35
CA LEU A 103 -1.09 -43.68 -9.42
C LEU A 103 0.00 -43.80 -10.48
N GLU A 104 0.50 -42.68 -11.00
CA GLU A 104 1.56 -42.65 -12.01
C GLU A 104 2.83 -43.39 -11.56
N ARG A 105 3.21 -43.24 -10.28
CA ARG A 105 4.43 -43.85 -9.74
C ARG A 105 4.26 -45.33 -9.37
N GLU A 106 3.16 -45.68 -8.71
CA GLU A 106 2.99 -47.02 -8.12
C GLU A 106 2.43 -48.03 -9.12
N VAL A 107 1.69 -47.62 -10.16
CA VAL A 107 1.13 -48.55 -11.17
C VAL A 107 2.24 -49.34 -11.83
N GLY A 108 3.21 -48.67 -12.46
CA GLY A 108 4.32 -49.35 -13.14
C GLY A 108 5.17 -50.17 -12.17
N ARG A 109 5.43 -49.65 -10.96
CA ARG A 109 6.22 -50.35 -9.94
C ARG A 109 5.58 -51.67 -9.49
N VAL A 110 4.26 -51.68 -9.31
CA VAL A 110 3.51 -52.88 -8.91
C VAL A 110 3.42 -53.86 -10.08
N GLU A 111 3.18 -53.37 -11.30
CA GLU A 111 3.13 -54.19 -12.51
C GLU A 111 4.47 -54.88 -12.78
N ASP A 112 5.59 -54.15 -12.69
CA ASP A 112 6.94 -54.70 -12.86
C ASP A 112 7.26 -55.74 -11.79
N ALA A 113 6.91 -55.47 -10.52
CA ALA A 113 7.12 -56.41 -9.42
C ALA A 113 6.29 -57.69 -9.58
N ARG A 114 5.05 -57.58 -10.05
CA ARG A 114 4.17 -58.72 -10.37
C ARG A 114 4.72 -59.52 -11.55
N ALA A 115 5.20 -58.87 -12.60
CA ALA A 115 5.76 -59.54 -13.77
C ALA A 115 7.02 -60.36 -13.42
N GLY A 116 7.84 -59.88 -12.48
CA GLY A 116 9.05 -60.57 -12.02
C GLY A 116 8.81 -61.69 -10.98
N LEU A 117 7.58 -61.89 -10.50
CA LEU A 117 7.30 -62.78 -9.37
C LEU A 117 7.63 -64.24 -9.68
N SER A 118 7.24 -64.72 -10.86
CA SER A 118 7.44 -66.10 -11.30
C SER A 118 8.92 -66.46 -11.44
N ASP A 119 9.76 -65.54 -11.92
CA ASP A 119 11.22 -65.73 -11.98
C ASP A 119 11.83 -65.79 -10.58
N LEU A 120 11.36 -64.95 -9.65
CA LEU A 120 11.83 -64.96 -8.27
C LEU A 120 11.43 -66.26 -7.54
N GLU A 121 10.21 -66.75 -7.73
CA GLU A 121 9.74 -68.04 -7.20
C GLU A 121 10.55 -69.21 -7.75
N ALA A 122 10.81 -69.23 -9.07
CA ALA A 122 11.63 -70.25 -9.70
C ALA A 122 13.07 -70.27 -9.16
N ARG A 123 13.67 -69.09 -8.90
CA ARG A 123 15.00 -68.97 -8.29
C ARG A 123 15.06 -69.47 -6.85
N VAL A 124 14.00 -69.28 -6.07
CA VAL A 124 13.89 -69.84 -4.71
C VAL A 124 13.79 -71.37 -4.79
N ALA A 125 12.94 -71.90 -5.67
CA ALA A 125 12.74 -73.34 -5.84
C ALA A 125 13.97 -74.08 -6.37
N ALA A 126 14.79 -73.43 -7.21
CA ALA A 126 16.01 -74.00 -7.77
C ALA A 126 17.23 -73.93 -6.82
N ALA A 127 17.17 -73.17 -5.73
CA ALA A 127 18.29 -73.01 -4.80
C ALA A 127 18.39 -74.19 -3.82
N GLU A 128 19.62 -74.60 -3.49
CA GLU A 128 19.85 -75.69 -2.53
C GLU A 128 19.34 -75.34 -1.13
N ALA A 129 18.66 -76.31 -0.50
CA ALA A 129 18.04 -76.15 0.80
C ALA A 129 19.06 -75.79 1.90
N GLY A 130 18.81 -74.68 2.60
CA GLY A 130 19.68 -74.15 3.66
C GLY A 130 20.84 -73.27 3.17
N SER A 131 21.01 -73.11 1.86
CA SER A 131 22.11 -72.32 1.28
C SER A 131 21.94 -70.81 1.45
N PHE A 132 23.05 -70.06 1.39
CA PHE A 132 23.01 -68.60 1.35
C PHE A 132 22.26 -68.07 0.12
N ALA A 133 22.36 -68.78 -1.01
CA ALA A 133 21.66 -68.45 -2.25
C ALA A 133 20.13 -68.52 -2.07
N GLN A 134 19.62 -69.55 -1.39
CA GLN A 134 18.20 -69.67 -1.04
C GLN A 134 17.74 -68.49 -0.18
N LYS A 135 18.44 -68.19 0.93
CA LYS A 135 18.08 -67.06 1.81
C LYS A 135 18.09 -65.71 1.09
N SER A 136 19.02 -65.52 0.15
CA SER A 136 19.10 -64.30 -0.67
C SER A 136 17.94 -64.20 -1.66
N ALA A 137 17.57 -65.32 -2.30
CA ALA A 137 16.43 -65.39 -3.21
C ALA A 137 15.09 -65.15 -2.48
N GLU A 138 14.91 -65.78 -1.31
CA GLU A 138 13.73 -65.58 -0.44
C GLU A 138 13.60 -64.11 -0.01
N LYS A 139 14.70 -63.46 0.37
CA LYS A 139 14.68 -62.03 0.73
C LYS A 139 14.30 -61.13 -0.45
N ARG A 140 14.70 -61.48 -1.68
CA ARG A 140 14.30 -60.73 -2.90
C ARG A 140 12.84 -60.95 -3.22
N LEU A 141 12.35 -62.19 -3.13
CA LEU A 141 10.94 -62.52 -3.29
C LEU A 141 10.07 -61.78 -2.26
N GLN A 142 10.47 -61.80 -0.99
CA GLN A 142 9.76 -61.06 0.07
C GLN A 142 9.70 -59.56 -0.20
N ARG A 143 10.79 -58.94 -0.68
CA ARG A 143 10.78 -57.52 -1.05
C ARG A 143 9.85 -57.21 -2.22
N ALA A 144 9.73 -58.12 -3.18
CA ALA A 144 8.79 -57.98 -4.29
C ALA A 144 7.35 -58.09 -3.79
N LEU A 145 7.05 -59.09 -2.96
CA LEU A 145 5.74 -59.26 -2.30
C LEU A 145 5.36 -58.03 -1.47
N ASP A 146 6.27 -57.54 -0.61
CA ASP A 146 6.06 -56.32 0.18
C ASP A 146 5.81 -55.08 -0.71
N THR A 147 6.49 -55.00 -1.86
CA THR A 147 6.31 -53.89 -2.82
C THR A 147 4.92 -53.95 -3.45
N ILE A 148 4.45 -55.15 -3.80
CA ILE A 148 3.13 -55.37 -4.38
C ILE A 148 2.05 -55.05 -3.34
N GLU A 149 2.12 -55.62 -2.14
CA GLU A 149 1.13 -55.40 -1.08
C GLU A 149 0.99 -53.91 -0.72
N LYS A 150 2.11 -53.25 -0.41
CA LYS A 150 2.11 -51.82 -0.05
C LYS A 150 1.74 -50.92 -1.22
N GLY A 151 2.17 -51.28 -2.43
CA GLY A 151 1.84 -50.55 -3.65
C GLY A 151 0.35 -50.64 -3.97
N GLU A 152 -0.25 -51.83 -3.88
CA GLU A 152 -1.67 -52.05 -4.08
C GLU A 152 -2.53 -51.30 -3.07
N ALA A 153 -2.17 -51.32 -1.78
CA ALA A 153 -2.86 -50.55 -0.76
C ALA A 153 -2.89 -49.04 -1.10
N ARG A 154 -1.75 -48.49 -1.53
CA ARG A 154 -1.64 -47.09 -1.97
C ARG A 154 -2.42 -46.80 -3.25
N LEU A 155 -2.43 -47.75 -4.20
CA LEU A 155 -3.22 -47.61 -5.44
C LEU A 155 -4.71 -47.60 -5.15
N ILE A 156 -5.19 -48.45 -4.24
CA ILE A 156 -6.59 -48.47 -3.79
C ILE A 156 -6.95 -47.14 -3.13
N GLU A 157 -6.14 -46.68 -2.18
CA GLU A 157 -6.35 -45.40 -1.50
C GLU A 157 -6.36 -44.20 -2.46
N ALA A 158 -5.42 -44.16 -3.41
CA ALA A 158 -5.35 -43.10 -4.41
C ALA A 158 -6.56 -43.14 -5.36
N ARG A 159 -6.99 -44.32 -5.82
CA ARG A 159 -8.21 -44.45 -6.65
C ARG A 159 -9.46 -44.04 -5.87
N GLN A 160 -9.56 -44.42 -4.61
CA GLN A 160 -10.68 -44.04 -3.75
C GLN A 160 -10.73 -42.53 -3.57
N THR A 161 -9.59 -41.90 -3.28
CA THR A 161 -9.46 -40.42 -3.23
C THR A 161 -9.94 -39.78 -4.53
N MET A 162 -9.56 -40.32 -5.70
CA MET A 162 -10.03 -39.81 -6.98
C MET A 162 -11.56 -39.87 -7.11
N VAL A 163 -12.18 -40.99 -6.70
CA VAL A 163 -13.64 -41.17 -6.78
C VAL A 163 -14.37 -40.23 -5.81
N ASP A 164 -13.87 -40.10 -4.59
CA ASP A 164 -14.55 -39.34 -3.52
C ASP A 164 -14.37 -37.83 -3.68
N VAL A 165 -13.17 -37.38 -4.10
CA VAL A 165 -12.82 -35.95 -4.14
C VAL A 165 -13.17 -35.28 -5.47
N THR A 166 -13.18 -36.00 -6.59
CA THR A 166 -13.56 -35.43 -7.90
C THR A 166 -14.93 -34.73 -7.90
N PRO A 167 -16.03 -35.32 -7.40
CA PRO A 167 -17.33 -34.63 -7.36
C PRO A 167 -17.30 -33.39 -6.44
N LEU A 168 -16.53 -33.43 -5.35
CA LEU A 168 -16.34 -32.28 -4.45
C LEU A 168 -15.58 -31.14 -5.14
N ARG A 169 -14.53 -31.47 -5.91
CA ARG A 169 -13.83 -30.50 -6.77
C ARG A 169 -14.79 -29.86 -7.77
N ASP A 170 -15.62 -30.66 -8.43
CA ASP A 170 -16.52 -30.18 -9.50
C ASP A 170 -17.64 -29.28 -8.96
N THR A 171 -18.21 -29.64 -7.82
CA THR A 171 -19.18 -28.78 -7.13
C THR A 171 -18.54 -27.47 -6.66
N ALA A 172 -17.31 -27.50 -6.14
CA ALA A 172 -16.55 -26.29 -5.81
C ALA A 172 -16.23 -25.43 -7.05
N ALA A 173 -15.90 -26.06 -8.18
CA ALA A 173 -15.65 -25.37 -9.44
C ALA A 173 -16.91 -24.68 -9.98
N ALA A 174 -18.06 -25.37 -9.95
CA ALA A 174 -19.34 -24.82 -10.35
C ALA A 174 -19.76 -23.66 -9.44
N THR A 175 -19.59 -23.80 -8.13
CA THR A 175 -19.89 -22.76 -7.13
C THR A 175 -19.03 -21.51 -7.38
N ARG A 176 -17.73 -21.69 -7.59
CA ARG A 176 -16.82 -20.60 -7.94
C ARG A 176 -17.26 -19.90 -9.24
N ALA A 177 -17.59 -20.66 -10.28
CA ALA A 177 -18.01 -20.12 -11.56
C ALA A 177 -19.32 -19.32 -11.44
N PHE A 178 -20.28 -19.82 -10.67
CA PHE A 178 -21.53 -19.12 -10.38
C PHE A 178 -21.28 -17.75 -9.73
N TRP A 179 -20.54 -17.71 -8.62
CA TRP A 179 -20.26 -16.46 -7.90
C TRP A 179 -19.43 -15.48 -8.73
N GLN A 180 -18.47 -15.99 -9.50
CA GLN A 180 -17.68 -15.18 -10.41
C GLN A 180 -18.54 -14.51 -11.49
N ASN A 181 -19.51 -15.23 -12.05
CA ASN A 181 -20.43 -14.69 -13.05
C ASN A 181 -21.43 -13.71 -12.41
N ALA A 182 -21.96 -14.03 -11.23
CA ALA A 182 -22.86 -13.14 -10.49
C ALA A 182 -22.20 -11.79 -10.17
N ALA A 183 -20.95 -11.81 -9.68
CA ALA A 183 -20.15 -10.61 -9.46
C ALA A 183 -19.96 -9.83 -10.76
N ALA A 184 -19.66 -10.52 -11.88
CA ALA A 184 -19.46 -9.89 -13.19
C ALA A 184 -20.71 -9.17 -13.70
N TYR A 185 -21.88 -9.81 -13.64
CA TYR A 185 -23.12 -9.19 -14.10
C TYR A 185 -23.53 -7.99 -13.24
N ALA A 186 -23.39 -8.09 -11.91
CA ALA A 186 -23.66 -6.96 -11.02
C ALA A 186 -22.70 -5.79 -11.27
N PHE A 187 -21.41 -6.08 -11.53
CA PHE A 187 -20.44 -5.05 -11.90
C PHE A 187 -20.79 -4.39 -13.25
N TYR A 188 -21.17 -5.16 -14.27
CA TYR A 188 -21.63 -4.59 -15.54
C TYR A 188 -22.89 -3.73 -15.38
N ALA A 189 -23.81 -4.11 -14.49
CA ALA A 189 -24.96 -3.27 -14.18
C ALA A 189 -24.53 -1.89 -13.64
N ILE A 190 -23.55 -1.85 -12.72
CA ILE A 190 -22.97 -0.58 -12.24
C ILE A 190 -22.34 0.22 -13.39
N LEU A 191 -21.57 -0.42 -14.26
CA LEU A 191 -20.93 0.27 -15.39
C LEU A 191 -21.96 0.86 -16.35
N ILE A 192 -23.07 0.16 -16.60
CA ILE A 192 -24.17 0.66 -17.42
C ILE A 192 -24.82 1.87 -16.75
N LEU A 193 -25.13 1.80 -15.46
CA LEU A 193 -25.67 2.94 -14.70
C LEU A 193 -24.72 4.14 -14.74
N LEU A 194 -23.42 3.89 -14.56
CA LEU A 194 -22.40 4.93 -14.59
C LEU A 194 -22.29 5.57 -15.98
N ALA A 195 -22.33 4.78 -17.05
CA ALA A 195 -22.29 5.29 -18.42
C ALA A 195 -23.51 6.17 -18.73
N VAL A 196 -24.70 5.76 -18.29
CA VAL A 196 -25.92 6.58 -18.39
C VAL A 196 -25.73 7.90 -17.62
N ASP A 197 -25.21 7.82 -16.41
CA ASP A 197 -25.02 9.01 -15.57
C ASP A 197 -23.98 9.97 -16.16
N LEU A 198 -22.88 9.47 -16.74
CA LEU A 198 -21.87 10.29 -17.41
C LEU A 198 -22.44 11.14 -18.54
N VAL A 199 -23.44 10.63 -19.25
CA VAL A 199 -24.16 11.37 -20.29
C VAL A 199 -25.14 12.38 -19.68
N LEU A 200 -25.78 12.04 -18.56
CA LEU A 200 -26.77 12.89 -17.88
C LEU A 200 -26.14 14.01 -17.03
N LEU A 201 -24.86 13.89 -16.66
CA LEU A 201 -24.18 14.81 -15.74
C LEU A 201 -24.35 16.30 -16.08
N PRO A 202 -24.20 16.77 -17.33
CA PRO A 202 -24.37 18.19 -17.66
C PRO A 202 -25.77 18.71 -17.29
N GLY A 203 -26.82 17.93 -17.57
CA GLY A 203 -28.19 18.29 -17.23
C GLY A 203 -28.47 18.25 -15.73
N LEU A 204 -27.88 17.28 -15.02
CA LEU A 204 -28.02 17.17 -13.57
C LEU A 204 -27.33 18.31 -12.84
N VAL A 205 -26.13 18.71 -13.27
CA VAL A 205 -25.40 19.87 -12.73
C VAL A 205 -26.18 21.15 -12.97
N ALA A 206 -26.74 21.34 -14.19
CA ALA A 206 -27.57 22.51 -14.49
C ALA A 206 -28.81 22.58 -13.57
N ARG A 207 -29.51 21.46 -13.37
CA ARG A 207 -30.67 21.39 -12.46
C ARG A 207 -30.29 21.64 -11.01
N ALA A 208 -29.18 21.06 -10.54
CA ALA A 208 -28.69 21.25 -9.19
C ALA A 208 -28.33 22.72 -8.92
N ASN A 209 -27.66 23.37 -9.87
CA ASN A 209 -27.35 24.80 -9.77
C ASN A 209 -28.60 25.68 -9.81
N ALA A 210 -29.61 25.34 -10.60
CA ALA A 210 -30.87 26.08 -10.64
C ALA A 210 -31.67 25.98 -9.33
N ALA A 211 -31.45 24.92 -8.55
CA ALA A 211 -32.09 24.70 -7.26
C ALA A 211 -31.33 25.36 -6.08
N LEU A 212 -30.17 25.99 -6.33
CA LEU A 212 -29.41 26.66 -5.28
C LEU A 212 -30.11 27.96 -4.85
N PRO A 213 -30.29 28.20 -3.54
CA PRO A 213 -30.81 29.47 -3.06
C PRO A 213 -29.82 30.61 -3.37
N PRO A 214 -30.31 31.82 -3.74
CA PRO A 214 -29.45 32.96 -4.09
C PRO A 214 -28.66 33.53 -2.89
N HIS A 215 -29.15 33.35 -1.67
CA HIS A 215 -28.39 33.58 -0.43
C HIS A 215 -28.67 32.44 0.55
N GLU A 216 -27.59 31.87 1.09
CA GLU A 216 -27.65 30.94 2.22
C GLU A 216 -27.80 31.81 3.47
N GLU A 217 -29.04 32.03 3.93
CA GLU A 217 -29.28 32.67 5.22
C GLU A 217 -28.79 31.73 6.31
N LEU A 218 -27.63 32.05 6.90
CA LEU A 218 -27.07 31.31 8.02
C LEU A 218 -28.09 31.32 9.15
N SER A 219 -28.44 30.15 9.66
CA SER A 219 -29.32 30.02 10.82
C SER A 219 -28.75 30.81 12.01
N GLU A 220 -29.59 31.31 12.91
CA GLU A 220 -29.12 31.98 14.14
C GLU A 220 -28.11 31.12 14.91
N ALA A 221 -28.29 29.79 14.87
CA ALA A 221 -27.36 28.83 15.47
C ALA A 221 -25.99 28.81 14.77
N GLU A 222 -25.95 28.91 13.43
CA GLU A 222 -24.71 28.96 12.66
C GLU A 222 -23.97 30.29 12.86
N GLN A 223 -24.73 31.40 12.94
CA GLN A 223 -24.15 32.72 13.24
C GLN A 223 -23.57 32.78 14.66
N ALA A 224 -24.27 32.21 15.64
CA ALA A 224 -23.79 32.11 17.02
C ALA A 224 -22.54 31.23 17.12
N LEU A 225 -22.49 30.12 16.35
CA LEU A 225 -21.31 29.25 16.28
C LEU A 225 -20.11 29.99 15.68
N LEU A 226 -20.28 30.68 14.54
CA LEU A 226 -19.21 31.46 13.91
C LEU A 226 -18.67 32.57 14.82
N ALA A 227 -19.55 33.25 15.57
CA ALA A 227 -19.14 34.25 16.54
C ALA A 227 -18.35 33.64 17.71
N ALA A 228 -18.73 32.44 18.17
CA ALA A 228 -18.00 31.72 19.20
C ALA A 228 -16.62 31.23 18.68
N GLU A 229 -16.56 30.71 17.46
CA GLU A 229 -15.31 30.30 16.80
C GLU A 229 -14.36 31.49 16.58
N ALA A 230 -14.87 32.67 16.26
CA ALA A 230 -14.07 33.88 16.09
C ALA A 230 -13.46 34.39 17.41
N ALA A 231 -14.14 34.17 18.53
CA ALA A 231 -13.68 34.60 19.86
C ALA A 231 -12.53 33.74 20.39
N ASP A 232 -12.52 32.45 20.06
CA ASP A 232 -11.50 31.47 20.50
C ASP A 232 -10.64 30.97 19.33
N ARG A 233 -10.47 31.81 18.30
CA ARG A 233 -9.79 31.40 17.07
C ARG A 233 -8.37 30.95 17.38
N PRO A 234 -7.98 29.70 17.05
CA PRO A 234 -6.59 29.31 17.10
C PRO A 234 -5.79 30.21 16.17
N LYS A 235 -4.54 30.51 16.54
CA LYS A 235 -3.63 31.25 15.66
C LYS A 235 -3.56 30.55 14.31
N GLU A 236 -3.67 31.32 13.24
CA GLU A 236 -3.47 30.76 11.90
C GLU A 236 -2.00 30.40 11.71
N ASP A 237 -1.70 29.35 10.94
CA ASP A 237 -0.33 28.82 10.80
C ASP A 237 0.69 29.89 10.32
N HIS A 238 0.22 30.82 9.50
CA HIS A 238 1.04 31.93 9.00
C HIS A 238 1.44 32.94 10.09
N GLU A 239 0.67 33.03 11.18
CA GLU A 239 0.96 33.92 12.32
C GLU A 239 2.15 33.43 13.16
N TYR A 240 2.51 32.14 13.07
CA TYR A 240 3.70 31.58 13.73
C TYR A 240 5.01 31.90 13.00
N ALA A 241 4.92 32.27 11.71
CA ALA A 241 6.09 32.41 10.83
C ALA A 241 6.71 33.82 10.88
N GLU A 242 7.68 34.02 11.77
CA GLU A 242 8.34 35.32 11.97
C GLU A 242 9.56 35.51 11.05
N ASN A 243 10.32 34.44 10.81
CA ASN A 243 11.57 34.49 10.04
C ASN A 243 11.56 33.53 8.84
N TRP A 244 12.66 33.51 8.08
CA TRP A 244 12.76 32.68 6.87
C TRP A 244 12.77 31.17 7.17
N ILE A 245 13.28 30.75 8.34
CA ILE A 245 13.28 29.34 8.77
C ILE A 245 11.85 28.89 9.03
N ASP A 246 11.08 29.69 9.77
CA ASP A 246 9.69 29.38 10.05
C ASP A 246 8.87 29.33 8.75
N ARG A 247 9.11 30.25 7.81
CA ARG A 247 8.47 30.22 6.48
C ARG A 247 8.84 28.98 5.68
N LEU A 248 10.07 28.49 5.81
CA LEU A 248 10.50 27.24 5.18
C LEU A 248 9.77 26.05 5.81
N SER A 249 9.69 25.96 7.14
CA SER A 249 8.95 24.91 7.84
C SER A 249 7.45 24.94 7.53
N LEU A 250 6.85 26.13 7.43
CA LEU A 250 5.47 26.32 6.99
C LEU A 250 5.26 25.79 5.57
N PHE A 251 6.13 26.18 4.63
CA PHE A 251 6.07 25.70 3.25
C PHE A 251 6.23 24.18 3.16
N CYS A 252 7.20 23.60 3.85
CA CYS A 252 7.44 22.16 3.87
C CYS A 252 6.27 21.40 4.50
N GLY A 253 5.68 21.92 5.58
CA GLY A 253 4.49 21.37 6.24
C GLY A 253 3.26 21.38 5.32
N GLU A 254 2.98 22.52 4.70
CA GLU A 254 1.90 22.66 3.70
C GLU A 254 2.11 21.71 2.52
N PHE A 255 3.34 21.61 2.01
CA PHE A 255 3.70 20.70 0.93
C PHE A 255 3.39 19.24 1.29
N VAL A 256 3.87 18.74 2.42
CA VAL A 256 3.63 17.33 2.79
C VAL A 256 2.21 17.04 3.25
N ALA A 257 1.43 18.06 3.67
CA ALA A 257 0.02 17.86 4.02
C ALA A 257 -0.79 17.32 2.84
N TYR A 258 -0.44 17.68 1.60
CA TYR A 258 -1.11 17.18 0.40
C TYR A 258 -0.80 15.70 0.08
N TRP A 259 0.23 15.10 0.67
CA TRP A 259 0.45 13.65 0.56
C TRP A 259 -0.71 12.83 1.17
N ALA A 260 -1.38 13.35 2.20
CA ALA A 260 -2.57 12.71 2.75
C ALA A 260 -3.69 12.55 1.71
N VAL A 261 -3.81 13.48 0.76
CA VAL A 261 -4.79 13.40 -0.33
C VAL A 261 -4.40 12.29 -1.32
N ILE A 262 -3.10 12.12 -1.62
CA ILE A 262 -2.61 10.99 -2.43
C ILE A 262 -3.02 9.66 -1.77
N ALA A 263 -2.88 9.55 -0.45
CA ALA A 263 -3.26 8.34 0.28
C ALA A 263 -4.73 7.98 0.13
N VAL A 264 -5.63 8.97 0.14
CA VAL A 264 -7.06 8.73 -0.07
C VAL A 264 -7.28 8.07 -1.44
N PHE A 265 -6.68 8.60 -2.50
CA PHE A 265 -6.83 8.03 -3.84
C PHE A 265 -6.21 6.64 -3.96
N VAL A 266 -5.01 6.43 -3.42
CA VAL A 266 -4.30 5.14 -3.50
C VAL A 266 -5.02 4.06 -2.69
N TYR A 267 -5.47 4.35 -1.46
CA TYR A 267 -6.22 3.36 -0.67
C TYR A 267 -7.60 3.08 -1.25
N TYR A 268 -8.27 4.10 -1.80
CA TYR A 268 -9.52 3.88 -2.50
C TYR A 268 -9.33 2.96 -3.73
N TYR A 269 -8.28 3.21 -4.52
CA TYR A 269 -7.88 2.32 -5.61
C TYR A 269 -7.58 0.91 -5.11
N GLU A 270 -6.82 0.74 -4.03
CA GLU A 270 -6.50 -0.58 -3.46
C GLU A 270 -7.75 -1.33 -3.01
N VAL A 271 -8.69 -0.66 -2.33
CA VAL A 271 -9.95 -1.27 -1.89
C VAL A 271 -10.75 -1.76 -3.10
N ILE A 272 -10.84 -0.96 -4.16
CA ILE A 272 -11.50 -1.38 -5.39
C ILE A 272 -10.76 -2.53 -6.06
N ALA A 273 -9.46 -2.39 -6.30
CA ALA A 273 -8.64 -3.40 -6.96
C ALA A 273 -8.74 -4.75 -6.24
N ARG A 274 -8.64 -4.75 -4.90
CA ARG A 274 -8.70 -5.93 -4.06
C ARG A 274 -10.10 -6.55 -4.00
N TYR A 275 -11.12 -5.77 -3.66
CA TYR A 275 -12.43 -6.33 -3.32
C TYR A 275 -13.42 -6.35 -4.47
N VAL A 276 -13.26 -5.50 -5.48
CA VAL A 276 -14.11 -5.46 -6.68
C VAL A 276 -13.50 -6.29 -7.80
N PHE A 277 -12.20 -6.13 -8.05
CA PHE A 277 -11.52 -6.84 -9.14
C PHE A 277 -10.81 -8.13 -8.71
N GLY A 278 -10.70 -8.41 -7.40
CA GLY A 278 -9.99 -9.58 -6.90
C GLY A 278 -8.48 -9.55 -7.20
N SER A 279 -7.92 -8.35 -7.39
CA SER A 279 -6.57 -8.10 -7.87
C SER A 279 -5.87 -7.12 -6.92
N PRO A 280 -5.42 -7.57 -5.73
CA PRO A 280 -4.69 -6.72 -4.79
C PRO A 280 -3.41 -6.19 -5.45
N THR A 281 -3.03 -4.95 -5.12
CA THR A 281 -1.78 -4.39 -5.66
C THR A 281 -0.58 -4.83 -4.83
N ASN A 282 0.57 -4.96 -5.47
CA ASN A 282 1.84 -5.21 -4.80
C ASN A 282 2.50 -3.93 -4.24
N TRP A 283 2.07 -2.75 -4.69
CA TRP A 283 2.74 -1.46 -4.41
C TRP A 283 2.00 -0.54 -3.44
N ALA A 284 0.65 -0.56 -3.40
CA ALA A 284 -0.10 0.50 -2.71
C ALA A 284 0.21 0.57 -1.21
N HIS A 285 0.27 -0.56 -0.52
CA HIS A 285 0.54 -0.58 0.92
C HIS A 285 1.93 -0.02 1.25
N GLU A 286 2.97 -0.48 0.55
CA GLU A 286 4.34 -0.01 0.79
C GLU A 286 4.52 1.45 0.38
N ALA A 287 3.98 1.86 -0.78
CA ALA A 287 4.02 3.25 -1.23
C ALA A 287 3.47 4.21 -0.17
N MET A 288 2.36 3.84 0.48
CA MET A 288 1.75 4.65 1.54
C MET A 288 2.54 4.60 2.84
N TYR A 289 3.05 3.43 3.22
CA TYR A 289 3.90 3.28 4.41
C TYR A 289 5.14 4.19 4.32
N LEU A 290 5.86 4.15 3.19
CA LEU A 290 7.04 4.98 2.96
C LEU A 290 6.69 6.47 2.92
N MET A 291 5.60 6.83 2.23
CA MET A 291 5.13 8.21 2.12
C MET A 291 4.77 8.82 3.49
N PHE A 292 4.05 8.09 4.34
CA PHE A 292 3.73 8.57 5.69
C PHE A 292 4.96 8.67 6.59
N GLY A 293 5.93 7.76 6.45
CA GLY A 293 7.21 7.87 7.16
C GLY A 293 7.96 9.16 6.79
N MET A 294 8.03 9.48 5.49
CA MET A 294 8.58 10.74 5.01
C MET A 294 7.78 11.95 5.51
N GLN A 295 6.44 11.87 5.48
CA GLN A 295 5.54 12.93 5.91
C GLN A 295 5.80 13.30 7.37
N TYR A 296 5.89 12.28 8.23
CA TYR A 296 6.15 12.42 9.66
C TYR A 296 7.44 13.21 9.92
N LEU A 297 8.53 12.85 9.25
CA LEU A 297 9.84 13.49 9.47
C LEU A 297 9.87 14.96 9.03
N ILE A 298 9.29 15.29 7.87
CA ILE A 298 9.22 16.69 7.42
C ILE A 298 8.28 17.50 8.34
N SER A 299 7.14 16.92 8.72
CA SER A 299 6.13 17.56 9.58
C SER A 299 6.64 17.87 10.99
N GLY A 300 7.70 17.20 11.46
CA GLY A 300 8.29 17.47 12.78
C GLY A 300 8.74 18.93 12.95
N SER A 301 9.34 19.53 11.93
CA SER A 301 9.71 20.96 11.98
C SER A 301 8.49 21.88 12.01
N TYR A 302 7.47 21.56 11.22
CA TYR A 302 6.19 22.28 11.19
C TYR A 302 5.48 22.23 12.54
N ALA A 303 5.29 21.03 13.10
CA ALA A 303 4.65 20.84 14.39
C ALA A 303 5.44 21.45 15.55
N MET A 304 6.75 21.64 15.40
CA MET A 304 7.56 22.38 16.36
C MET A 304 7.31 23.89 16.27
N MET A 305 7.15 24.42 15.06
CA MET A 305 6.84 25.82 14.79
C MET A 305 5.46 26.21 15.33
N THR A 306 4.44 25.38 15.10
CA THR A 306 3.05 25.61 15.54
C THR A 306 2.77 25.18 16.99
N GLU A 307 3.80 24.71 17.70
CA GLU A 307 3.71 24.17 19.07
C GLU A 307 2.70 23.01 19.22
N SER A 308 2.45 22.26 18.15
CA SER A 308 1.49 21.14 18.12
C SER A 308 2.05 19.82 18.65
N HIS A 309 3.30 19.79 19.12
CA HIS A 309 3.85 18.61 19.79
C HIS A 309 3.16 18.38 21.13
N VAL A 310 2.92 17.10 21.44
CA VAL A 310 2.43 16.71 22.77
C VAL A 310 3.48 17.12 23.80
N ARG A 311 3.10 18.06 24.66
CA ARG A 311 3.94 18.64 25.72
C ARG A 311 3.25 18.47 27.07
N VAL A 312 4.04 18.39 28.14
CA VAL A 312 3.51 18.31 29.50
C VAL A 312 3.23 19.73 30.00
N ASP A 313 2.00 20.20 29.82
CA ASP A 313 1.64 21.59 30.11
C ASP A 313 1.36 21.88 31.59
N ILE A 314 1.15 20.87 32.44
CA ILE A 314 0.75 21.09 33.84
C ILE A 314 1.74 21.95 34.64
N PHE A 315 3.04 21.82 34.36
CA PHE A 315 4.09 22.62 35.01
C PHE A 315 4.52 23.83 34.17
N TYR A 316 4.29 23.80 32.86
CA TYR A 316 4.73 24.85 31.94
C TYR A 316 3.71 25.97 31.79
N ALA A 317 2.42 25.65 31.67
CA ALA A 317 1.33 26.60 31.46
C ALA A 317 1.30 27.76 32.48
N PRO A 318 1.43 27.54 33.81
CA PRO A 318 1.36 28.61 34.79
C PRO A 318 2.63 29.48 34.89
N LEU A 319 3.71 29.14 34.17
CA LEU A 319 4.95 29.92 34.21
C LEU A 319 4.78 31.28 33.51
N SER A 320 5.45 32.30 34.04
CA SER A 320 5.58 33.59 33.37
C SER A 320 6.42 33.44 32.09
N ARG A 321 6.22 34.34 31.11
CA ARG A 321 6.95 34.35 29.84
C ARG A 321 8.48 34.21 29.98
N PRO A 322 9.18 34.93 30.88
CA PRO A 322 10.63 34.78 31.02
C PRO A 322 11.02 33.42 31.62
N LYS A 323 10.22 32.86 32.53
CA LYS A 323 10.46 31.53 33.09
C LYS A 323 10.28 30.44 32.04
N LYS A 324 9.28 30.59 31.16
CA LYS A 324 9.07 29.69 30.01
C LYS A 324 10.30 29.69 29.10
N ALA A 325 10.78 30.87 28.70
CA ALA A 325 11.96 31.00 27.85
C ALA A 325 13.23 30.36 28.47
N TRP A 326 13.44 30.47 29.78
CA TRP A 326 14.56 29.79 30.47
C TRP A 326 14.42 28.26 30.48
N VAL A 327 13.20 27.75 30.69
CA VAL A 327 12.93 26.31 30.62
C VAL A 327 13.12 25.78 29.19
N ASP A 328 12.65 26.52 28.19
CA ASP A 328 12.81 26.18 26.78
C ASP A 328 14.30 26.22 26.38
N LEU A 329 15.07 27.21 26.86
CA LEU A 329 16.52 27.28 26.68
C LEU A 329 17.23 26.06 27.28
N LEU A 330 16.91 25.65 28.51
CA LEU A 330 17.51 24.48 29.15
C LEU A 330 17.15 23.18 28.40
N THR A 331 15.87 23.02 28.05
CA THR A 331 15.38 21.82 27.36
C THR A 331 15.88 21.73 25.91
N SER A 332 16.23 22.87 25.29
CA SER A 332 16.81 22.92 23.95
C SER A 332 18.09 22.09 23.82
N ILE A 333 18.88 21.94 24.89
CA ILE A 333 20.12 21.13 24.88
C ILE A 333 19.79 19.67 24.53
N PHE A 334 18.80 19.09 25.21
CA PHE A 334 18.36 17.72 24.95
C PHE A 334 17.74 17.59 23.55
N PHE A 335 17.00 18.61 23.13
CA PHE A 335 16.46 18.67 21.77
C PHE A 335 17.58 18.64 20.72
N PHE A 336 18.66 19.43 20.86
CA PHE A 336 19.75 19.44 19.89
C PHE A 336 20.57 18.16 19.90
N ILE A 337 20.72 17.48 21.05
CA ILE A 337 21.32 16.15 21.10
C ILE A 337 20.47 15.16 20.29
N PHE A 338 19.15 15.17 20.50
CA PHE A 338 18.22 14.33 19.75
C PHE A 338 18.26 14.64 18.25
N ALA A 339 18.05 15.91 17.87
CA ALA A 339 17.98 16.33 16.47
C ALA A 339 19.33 16.14 15.75
N GLY A 340 20.44 16.39 16.43
CA GLY A 340 21.79 16.13 15.90
C GLY A 340 22.06 14.64 15.70
N THR A 341 21.65 13.79 16.65
CA THR A 341 21.77 12.33 16.51
C THR A 341 20.88 11.82 15.36
N LEU A 342 19.63 12.29 15.28
CA LEU A 342 18.71 11.98 14.19
C LEU A 342 19.31 12.36 12.84
N LEU A 343 19.90 13.55 12.71
CA LEU A 343 20.51 14.02 11.47
C LEU A 343 21.74 13.17 11.09
N ALA A 344 22.61 12.89 12.06
CA ALA A 344 23.81 12.09 11.84
C ALA A 344 23.48 10.65 11.42
N THR A 345 22.54 9.99 12.11
CA THR A 345 22.11 8.62 11.75
C THR A 345 21.36 8.59 10.43
N SER A 346 20.50 9.58 10.17
CA SER A 346 19.81 9.71 8.87
C SER A 346 20.80 9.87 7.73
N TRP A 347 21.86 10.65 7.91
CA TRP A 347 22.92 10.83 6.91
C TRP A 347 23.63 9.51 6.59
N ILE A 348 24.04 8.78 7.63
CA ILE A 348 24.69 7.46 7.49
C ILE A 348 23.77 6.52 6.69
N PHE A 349 22.51 6.38 7.10
CA PHE A 349 21.57 5.49 6.43
C PHE A 349 21.27 5.91 4.98
N ALA A 350 21.22 7.21 4.70
CA ALA A 350 21.00 7.73 3.35
C ALA A 350 22.18 7.41 2.41
N MET A 351 23.42 7.51 2.91
CA MET A 351 24.62 7.15 2.16
C MET A 351 24.72 5.63 1.96
N ASP A 352 24.51 4.85 3.02
CA ASP A 352 24.57 3.39 2.97
C ASP A 352 23.57 2.81 1.94
N ALA A 353 22.38 3.40 1.86
CA ALA A 353 21.34 2.95 0.93
C ALA A 353 21.71 3.15 -0.54
N ILE A 354 22.59 4.10 -0.85
CA ILE A 354 23.07 4.32 -2.23
C ILE A 354 24.34 3.48 -2.48
N ALA A 355 25.20 3.33 -1.47
CA ALA A 355 26.50 2.66 -1.55
C ALA A 355 26.42 1.11 -1.50
N VAL A 356 25.23 0.52 -1.59
CA VAL A 356 25.07 -0.94 -1.56
C VAL A 356 25.82 -1.62 -2.72
N PRO A 357 26.57 -2.72 -2.49
CA PRO A 357 27.33 -3.41 -3.55
C PRO A 357 26.50 -3.92 -4.72
N SER A 358 25.22 -4.26 -4.49
CA SER A 358 24.32 -4.72 -5.54
C SER A 358 23.76 -3.60 -6.43
N GLY A 359 23.95 -2.32 -6.05
CA GLY A 359 23.54 -1.18 -6.87
C GLY A 359 24.49 -0.96 -8.06
N ASN A 360 23.92 -0.85 -9.26
CA ASN A 360 24.65 -0.57 -10.51
C ASN A 360 24.31 0.82 -11.09
N SER A 361 23.56 1.64 -10.35
CA SER A 361 23.27 3.03 -10.73
C SER A 361 24.50 3.93 -10.65
N ILE A 362 24.47 5.06 -11.36
CA ILE A 362 25.55 6.06 -11.30
C ILE A 362 25.66 6.71 -9.91
N LEU A 363 24.53 6.83 -9.19
CA LEU A 363 24.53 7.27 -7.80
C LEU A 363 25.27 6.27 -6.90
N SER A 364 25.08 4.96 -7.13
CA SER A 364 25.77 3.91 -6.38
C SER A 364 27.28 3.91 -6.62
N ALA A 365 27.71 4.09 -7.87
CA ALA A 365 29.13 4.22 -8.19
C ALA A 365 29.77 5.44 -7.50
N TRP A 366 29.07 6.58 -7.48
CA TRP A 366 29.52 7.79 -6.79
C TRP A 366 29.57 7.61 -5.27
N ALA A 367 28.55 7.01 -4.67
CA ALA A 367 28.50 6.80 -3.22
C ALA A 367 29.55 5.81 -2.71
N ARG A 368 30.09 4.96 -3.59
CA ARG A 368 31.22 4.05 -3.31
C ARG A 368 32.58 4.65 -3.69
N ASP A 369 32.63 5.95 -3.99
CA ASP A 369 33.83 6.68 -4.41
C ASP A 369 34.51 6.11 -5.68
N GLU A 370 33.78 5.40 -6.54
CA GLU A 370 34.30 4.84 -7.81
C GLU A 370 34.42 5.93 -8.89
N ILE A 371 33.58 6.96 -8.82
CA ILE A 371 33.54 8.09 -9.75
C ILE A 371 33.43 9.42 -9.00
N GLY A 372 33.95 10.49 -9.60
CA GLY A 372 33.84 11.84 -9.02
C GLY A 372 32.44 12.44 -9.13
N PHE A 373 32.10 13.39 -8.25
CA PHE A 373 30.80 14.08 -8.25
C PHE A 373 30.45 14.71 -9.62
N GLY A 374 31.41 15.36 -10.28
CA GLY A 374 31.19 15.95 -11.61
C GLY A 374 30.84 14.91 -12.68
N GLN A 375 31.43 13.72 -12.61
CA GLN A 375 31.12 12.61 -13.51
C GLN A 375 29.74 12.02 -13.21
N MET A 376 29.37 11.90 -11.93
CA MET A 376 28.05 11.46 -11.51
C MET A 376 26.96 12.36 -12.12
N ILE A 377 27.10 13.68 -11.95
CA ILE A 377 26.13 14.64 -12.51
C ILE A 377 26.10 14.57 -14.04
N ALA A 378 27.25 14.49 -14.71
CA ALA A 378 27.33 14.42 -16.15
C ALA A 378 26.73 13.14 -16.74
N GLY A 379 26.72 12.04 -15.98
CA GLY A 379 26.15 10.77 -16.43
C GLY A 379 24.69 10.54 -16.03
N LEU A 380 24.06 11.44 -15.28
CA LEU A 380 22.61 11.38 -15.02
C LEU A 380 21.83 11.56 -16.33
N ASN A 381 21.04 10.55 -16.69
CA ASN A 381 20.20 10.55 -17.87
C ASN A 381 18.88 9.82 -17.60
N ALA A 382 17.92 9.92 -18.53
CA ALA A 382 16.62 9.27 -18.39
C ALA A 382 16.72 7.74 -18.26
N GLY A 383 17.71 7.12 -18.91
CA GLY A 383 17.96 5.68 -18.85
C GLY A 383 18.23 5.18 -17.44
N GLN A 384 18.84 5.99 -16.56
CA GLN A 384 19.00 5.64 -15.14
C GLN A 384 17.65 5.38 -14.45
N TRP A 385 16.58 6.06 -14.87
CA TRP A 385 15.26 5.99 -14.23
C TRP A 385 14.26 5.08 -14.96
N THR A 386 14.47 4.84 -16.26
CA THR A 386 13.54 4.07 -17.10
C THR A 386 14.02 2.66 -17.41
N ASP A 387 15.31 2.37 -17.30
CA ASP A 387 15.85 1.03 -17.55
C ASP A 387 15.59 0.11 -16.35
N PRO A 388 14.84 -0.99 -16.52
CA PRO A 388 14.54 -1.93 -15.43
C PRO A 388 15.78 -2.66 -14.89
N ASN A 389 16.90 -2.66 -15.62
CA ASN A 389 18.15 -3.28 -15.14
C ASN A 389 18.94 -2.37 -14.20
N VAL A 390 18.55 -1.10 -14.06
CA VAL A 390 19.24 -0.15 -13.18
C VAL A 390 18.67 -0.26 -11.77
N ARG A 391 19.53 -0.66 -10.84
CA ARG A 391 19.26 -0.80 -9.42
C ARG A 391 19.91 0.36 -8.66
N TRP A 392 19.06 1.20 -8.08
CA TRP A 392 19.44 2.36 -7.28
C TRP A 392 19.75 1.98 -5.82
N GLY A 393 20.77 1.14 -5.63
CA GLY A 393 21.23 0.73 -4.30
C GLY A 393 20.27 -0.24 -3.58
N GLU A 394 19.89 0.13 -2.36
CA GLU A 394 18.97 -0.62 -1.50
C GLU A 394 17.53 -0.54 -2.01
N ILE A 395 16.88 -1.69 -2.07
CA ILE A 395 15.48 -1.83 -2.48
C ILE A 395 14.66 -2.46 -1.35
N SER A 396 13.35 -2.29 -1.38
CA SER A 396 12.46 -2.97 -0.45
C SER A 396 12.43 -4.50 -0.64
N PHE A 397 12.00 -5.21 0.39
CA PHE A 397 11.96 -6.68 0.44
C PHE A 397 10.68 -7.30 -0.17
N ASN A 398 9.77 -6.49 -0.69
CA ASN A 398 8.50 -6.97 -1.24
C ASN A 398 8.58 -7.10 -2.78
N GLU A 399 7.47 -7.53 -3.39
CA GLU A 399 7.35 -7.68 -4.85
C GLU A 399 7.39 -6.36 -5.64
N TRP A 400 7.32 -5.20 -4.98
CA TRP A 400 7.40 -3.89 -5.65
C TRP A 400 8.85 -3.41 -5.81
N GLU A 401 9.77 -3.84 -4.93
CA GLU A 401 11.22 -3.58 -5.03
C GLU A 401 11.58 -2.08 -5.17
N VAL A 402 10.86 -1.21 -4.47
CA VAL A 402 11.07 0.25 -4.57
C VAL A 402 12.44 0.65 -4.00
N PRO A 403 13.20 1.53 -4.68
CA PRO A 403 14.46 2.02 -4.15
C PRO A 403 14.24 2.87 -2.90
N LEU A 404 14.96 2.57 -1.81
CA LEU A 404 14.74 3.19 -0.50
C LEU A 404 15.54 4.48 -0.29
N TRP A 405 16.54 4.74 -1.12
CA TRP A 405 17.41 5.91 -0.94
C TRP A 405 16.64 7.25 -0.89
N PRO A 406 15.61 7.53 -1.72
CA PRO A 406 14.96 8.85 -1.66
C PRO A 406 14.25 9.06 -0.32
N MET A 407 13.64 8.01 0.24
CA MET A 407 13.03 8.06 1.57
C MET A 407 14.08 8.40 2.64
N LYS A 408 15.23 7.71 2.62
CA LYS A 408 16.30 7.94 3.60
C LYS A 408 16.91 9.33 3.48
N TRP A 409 16.99 9.89 2.27
CA TRP A 409 17.36 11.29 2.07
C TRP A 409 16.30 12.27 2.58
N VAL A 410 15.02 11.93 2.50
CA VAL A 410 13.97 12.72 3.17
C VAL A 410 14.14 12.71 4.68
N MET A 411 14.68 11.63 5.29
CA MET A 411 15.03 11.64 6.71
C MET A 411 16.11 12.68 7.02
N VAL A 412 17.13 12.80 6.16
CA VAL A 412 18.16 13.85 6.27
C VAL A 412 17.53 15.23 6.17
N ILE A 413 16.65 15.45 5.19
CA ILE A 413 15.94 16.73 5.00
C ILE A 413 15.10 17.06 6.25
N GLY A 414 14.33 16.11 6.77
CA GLY A 414 13.56 16.27 8.00
C GLY A 414 14.43 16.60 9.21
N GLY A 415 15.58 15.92 9.35
CA GLY A 415 16.57 16.22 10.39
C GLY A 415 17.15 17.63 10.29
N VAL A 416 17.52 18.06 9.08
CA VAL A 416 18.00 19.44 8.82
C VAL A 416 16.92 20.45 9.17
N LEU A 417 15.68 20.25 8.70
CA LEU A 417 14.55 21.15 9.00
C LEU A 417 14.30 21.24 10.50
N LEU A 418 14.38 20.11 11.22
CA LEU A 418 14.18 20.07 12.67
C LEU A 418 15.28 20.83 13.42
N VAL A 419 16.55 20.64 13.04
CA VAL A 419 17.68 21.39 13.60
C VAL A 419 17.52 22.89 13.33
N LEU A 420 17.20 23.27 12.09
CA LEU A 420 16.98 24.67 11.72
C LEU A 420 15.83 25.27 12.55
N GLN A 421 14.70 24.57 12.68
CA GLN A 421 13.58 25.06 13.48
C GLN A 421 13.95 25.19 14.97
N GLY A 422 14.76 24.28 15.49
CA GLY A 422 15.34 24.40 16.83
C GLY A 422 16.19 25.66 16.99
N VAL A 423 17.01 26.00 15.99
CA VAL A 423 17.81 27.25 15.98
C VAL A 423 16.90 28.48 15.95
N SER A 424 15.83 28.45 15.14
CA SER A 424 14.81 29.52 15.10
C SER A 424 14.19 29.73 16.48
N LYS A 425 13.74 28.65 17.14
CA LYS A 425 13.11 28.70 18.46
C LYS A 425 14.08 29.18 19.55
N LEU A 426 15.27 28.58 19.61
CA LEU A 426 16.33 28.98 20.54
C LEU A 426 16.66 30.48 20.41
N SER A 427 16.75 30.99 19.19
CA SER A 427 17.02 32.42 18.94
C SER A 427 15.91 33.33 19.46
N LYS A 428 14.64 32.89 19.39
CA LYS A 428 13.49 33.62 19.93
C LYS A 428 13.50 33.61 21.46
N ASP A 429 13.79 32.46 22.07
CA ASP A 429 13.86 32.32 23.53
C ASP A 429 15.00 33.19 24.11
N ILE A 430 16.17 33.19 23.49
CA ILE A 430 17.30 34.07 23.87
C ILE A 430 16.90 35.54 23.76
N ARG A 431 16.17 35.92 22.71
CA ARG A 431 15.69 37.29 22.52
C ARG A 431 14.68 37.69 23.59
N GLU A 432 13.79 36.80 24.00
CA GLU A 432 12.82 37.04 25.06
C GLU A 432 13.53 37.23 26.41
N ILE A 433 14.50 36.37 26.73
CA ILE A 433 15.34 36.49 27.94
C ILE A 433 16.10 37.82 27.94
N ALA A 434 16.71 38.19 26.80
CA ALA A 434 17.49 39.42 26.67
C ALA A 434 16.64 40.69 26.80
N ARG A 435 15.35 40.64 26.45
CA ARG A 435 14.41 41.77 26.58
C ARG A 435 13.92 41.99 28.00
N GLY A 436 14.08 41.01 28.90
CA GLY A 436 13.79 41.16 30.33
C GLY A 436 12.32 41.39 30.69
N ASN A 437 11.38 41.05 29.78
CA ASN A 437 9.94 41.13 30.02
C ASN A 437 9.41 39.90 30.77
#